data_AF-A0A8J8DCW0-F1
#
_entry.id   AF-A0A8J8DCW0-F1
#
_cell.length_a   1.000
_cell.length_b   1.000
_cell.length_c   1.000
_cell.angle_alpha   90.00
_cell.angle_beta   90.00
_cell.angle_gamma   90.00
#
_symmetry.space_group_name_H-M   'P 1'
#
loop_
_entity.id
_entity.type
_entity.pdbx_description
1 polymer ?
#
loop_
_entity_poly.entity_id
_entity_poly.type
_entity_poly.pdbx_seq_one_letter_code
_entity_poly.pdbx_strand_id
1 'polypeptide(L)'
;MRRKVFSRRDEYENKFTDRDFVIIRLSDFDEYKEELVKQRNNGQLTVGKFQNKSSAVNIFVEYLLKTKGIEPGIDEIKITARDVYNAFNTYIRERRPAYHTLSVHLYYTRKALEHILLKKYNLLLSKTIGLEVFDVDFYVRQLSRSVLRPKATQLKTFKEKEESKVVSDERVKDALKWLAILRKERGTIAVEKLRLATLIALLTGARSTEINDLQFELQAGGERLKQIDLQRGIIYFHRKKLKADDGRNFTPVFIHPTLIEELKAFKKKYVFDPTQPIFGYYSLDKQFQHFYTPAKAFKNRAQLDNLYRRHEWLRKYDPQRPIITVKMFRKYFDSYIQIRAFELADEGTVKTLFGEGLSAIDKMRRYKNYLLGRAEGVDFLHYISITEDKRYSSKLKKLNKMLIDGLIDRLMPELLYVLSEETRAKLLGEKTTNRIRAAKESSMIL
;
A
#
# COMPACT_ATOMS: atom_id res chain seq x y z
N MET A 1 -48.78 -39.98 -4.14
CA MET A 1 -48.23 -38.69 -3.66
C MET A 1 -47.19 -38.16 -4.64
N ARG A 2 -47.54 -37.16 -5.47
CA ARG A 2 -46.63 -36.56 -6.47
C ARG A 2 -45.81 -35.43 -5.82
N ARG A 3 -44.48 -35.48 -6.00
CA ARG A 3 -43.52 -34.45 -5.58
C ARG A 3 -43.89 -33.10 -6.21
N LYS A 4 -44.09 -32.07 -5.38
CA LYS A 4 -44.10 -30.67 -5.83
C LYS A 4 -42.68 -30.30 -6.26
N VAL A 5 -42.47 -30.28 -7.57
CA VAL A 5 -41.32 -29.65 -8.22
C VAL A 5 -41.45 -28.15 -7.99
N PHE A 6 -40.58 -27.56 -7.17
CA PHE A 6 -40.43 -26.10 -7.11
C PHE A 6 -39.58 -25.65 -8.31
N SER A 7 -40.21 -25.62 -9.49
CA SER A 7 -39.72 -24.82 -10.60
C SER A 7 -40.21 -23.38 -10.39
N ARG A 8 -39.28 -22.49 -10.04
CA ARG A 8 -39.42 -21.05 -10.29
C ARG A 8 -38.02 -20.46 -10.43
N ARG A 9 -37.44 -20.64 -11.62
CA ARG A 9 -36.31 -19.84 -12.11
C ARG A 9 -36.77 -18.46 -12.61
N ASP A 10 -38.07 -18.26 -12.83
CA ASP A 10 -38.60 -17.10 -13.55
C ASP A 10 -39.07 -15.93 -12.65
N GLU A 11 -38.97 -16.02 -11.33
CA GLU A 11 -39.52 -14.99 -10.43
C GLU A 11 -38.65 -13.73 -10.26
N TYR A 12 -37.43 -13.68 -10.80
CA TYR A 12 -36.54 -12.52 -10.64
C TYR A 12 -36.13 -11.84 -11.95
N GLU A 13 -36.47 -12.40 -13.11
CA GLU A 13 -36.28 -11.69 -14.39
C GLU A 13 -37.23 -10.49 -14.54
N ASN A 14 -38.37 -10.49 -13.83
CA ASN A 14 -39.45 -9.51 -13.99
C ASN A 14 -39.37 -8.29 -13.05
N LYS A 15 -38.22 -8.00 -12.41
CA LYS A 15 -38.09 -6.78 -11.55
C LYS A 15 -37.60 -5.54 -12.28
N PHE A 16 -37.15 -5.67 -13.52
CA PHE A 16 -36.70 -4.54 -14.33
C PHE A 16 -37.73 -4.32 -15.43
N THR A 17 -38.38 -3.16 -15.39
CA THR A 17 -39.30 -2.73 -16.43
C THR A 17 -38.51 -2.29 -17.67
N ASP A 18 -38.77 -2.90 -18.82
CA ASP A 18 -38.23 -2.47 -20.13
C ASP A 18 -38.70 -1.05 -20.56
N ARG A 19 -39.50 -0.38 -19.73
CA ARG A 19 -40.01 0.98 -19.95
C ARG A 19 -38.93 2.05 -19.76
N ASP A 20 -37.90 1.80 -18.94
CA ASP A 20 -36.85 2.77 -18.68
C ASP A 20 -35.54 2.39 -19.38
N PHE A 21 -35.16 3.21 -20.35
CA PHE A 21 -33.96 3.01 -21.17
C PHE A 21 -33.31 4.33 -21.52
N VAL A 22 -32.05 4.26 -21.95
CA VAL A 22 -31.35 5.39 -22.59
C VAL A 22 -30.84 4.94 -23.95
N ILE A 23 -30.86 5.83 -24.93
CA ILE A 23 -30.20 5.63 -26.21
C ILE A 23 -28.95 6.50 -26.17
N ILE A 24 -27.79 5.88 -26.31
CA ILE A 24 -26.50 6.57 -26.34
C ILE A 24 -25.65 6.06 -27.49
N ARG A 25 -24.68 6.84 -27.93
CA ARG A 25 -23.73 6.42 -28.96
C ARG A 25 -22.53 5.72 -28.34
N LEU A 26 -21.96 4.74 -29.03
CA LEU A 26 -20.70 4.13 -28.60
C LEU A 26 -19.58 5.17 -28.51
N SER A 27 -19.57 6.10 -29.47
CA SER A 27 -18.65 7.23 -29.50
C SER A 27 -18.70 8.10 -28.23
N ASP A 28 -19.83 8.17 -27.51
CA ASP A 28 -19.91 8.92 -26.25
C ASP A 28 -18.98 8.37 -25.17
N PHE A 29 -18.75 7.05 -25.16
CA PHE A 29 -17.80 6.44 -24.22
C PHE A 29 -16.36 6.76 -24.59
N ASP A 30 -16.06 6.87 -25.88
CA ASP A 30 -14.72 7.23 -26.35
C ASP A 30 -14.43 8.72 -26.10
N GLU A 31 -15.40 9.59 -26.33
CA GLU A 31 -15.32 11.00 -25.92
C GLU A 31 -15.10 11.14 -24.40
N TYR A 32 -15.84 10.38 -23.58
CA TYR A 32 -15.60 10.38 -22.14
C TYR A 32 -14.18 9.92 -21.80
N LYS A 33 -13.61 8.92 -22.49
CA LYS A 33 -12.22 8.50 -22.29
C LYS A 33 -11.23 9.61 -22.69
N GLU A 34 -11.48 10.33 -23.77
CA GLU A 34 -10.66 11.49 -24.16
C GLU A 34 -10.68 12.58 -23.09
N GLU A 35 -11.84 12.85 -22.49
CA GLU A 35 -11.95 13.76 -21.35
C GLU A 35 -11.12 13.28 -20.16
N LEU A 36 -11.12 11.98 -19.86
CA LEU A 36 -10.25 11.42 -18.81
C LEU A 36 -8.76 11.61 -19.12
N VAL A 37 -8.36 11.51 -20.39
CA VAL A 37 -6.98 11.79 -20.82
C VAL A 37 -6.65 13.26 -20.62
N LYS A 38 -7.53 14.19 -21.02
CA LYS A 38 -7.35 15.63 -20.78
C LYS A 38 -7.25 15.96 -19.29
N GLN A 39 -8.16 15.43 -18.46
CA GLN A 39 -8.12 15.62 -17.01
C GLN A 39 -6.84 15.05 -16.37
N ARG A 40 -6.31 13.95 -16.92
CA ARG A 40 -5.03 13.38 -16.49
C ARG A 40 -3.86 14.29 -16.87
N ASN A 41 -3.81 14.75 -18.11
CA ASN A 41 -2.74 15.64 -18.59
C ASN A 41 -2.74 16.96 -17.82
N ASN A 42 -3.92 17.46 -17.45
CA ASN A 42 -4.11 18.66 -16.63
C ASN A 42 -3.90 18.42 -15.12
N GLY A 43 -3.42 17.24 -14.70
CA GLY A 43 -3.11 16.93 -13.30
C GLY A 43 -4.32 16.68 -12.38
N GLN A 44 -5.55 16.81 -12.89
CA GLN A 44 -6.79 16.62 -12.14
C GLN A 44 -7.03 15.14 -11.76
N LEU A 45 -6.46 14.19 -12.52
CA LEU A 45 -6.53 12.75 -12.23
C LEU A 45 -5.16 12.10 -11.95
N THR A 46 -5.08 11.36 -10.85
CA THR A 46 -3.93 10.47 -10.58
C THR A 46 -3.91 9.28 -11.53
N VAL A 47 -2.73 8.68 -11.75
CA VAL A 47 -2.54 7.51 -12.64
C VAL A 47 -3.55 6.40 -12.31
N GLY A 48 -3.66 6.07 -11.02
CA GLY A 48 -4.55 5.00 -10.56
C GLY A 48 -6.04 5.33 -10.72
N LYS A 49 -6.45 6.59 -10.47
CA LYS A 49 -7.86 7.00 -10.70
C LYS A 49 -8.21 6.95 -12.20
N PHE A 50 -7.30 7.40 -13.05
CA PHE A 50 -7.45 7.29 -14.51
C PHE A 50 -7.58 5.83 -14.95
N GLN A 51 -6.64 4.96 -14.54
CA GLN A 51 -6.68 3.53 -14.87
C GLN A 51 -7.98 2.86 -14.42
N ASN A 52 -8.44 3.13 -13.20
CA ASN A 52 -9.69 2.54 -12.70
C ASN A 52 -10.93 3.04 -13.48
N LYS A 53 -10.98 4.34 -13.80
CA LYS A 53 -12.09 4.92 -14.59
C LYS A 53 -12.11 4.35 -16.01
N SER A 54 -10.98 4.34 -16.71
CA SER A 54 -10.88 3.82 -18.08
C SER A 54 -11.13 2.31 -18.14
N SER A 55 -10.58 1.55 -17.19
CA SER A 55 -10.79 0.10 -17.11
C SER A 55 -12.26 -0.25 -16.86
N ALA A 56 -12.97 0.51 -16.02
CA ALA A 56 -14.38 0.28 -15.76
C ALA A 56 -15.23 0.47 -17.02
N VAL A 57 -14.99 1.56 -17.76
CA VAL A 57 -15.69 1.84 -19.03
C VAL A 57 -15.41 0.75 -20.06
N ASN A 58 -14.14 0.37 -20.24
CA ASN A 58 -13.78 -0.67 -21.21
C ASN A 58 -14.46 -2.01 -20.90
N ILE A 59 -14.44 -2.43 -19.63
CA ILE A 59 -15.10 -3.68 -19.22
C ILE A 59 -16.60 -3.60 -19.43
N PHE A 60 -17.23 -2.47 -19.07
CA PHE A 60 -18.66 -2.32 -19.29
C PHE A 60 -19.02 -2.40 -20.78
N VAL A 61 -18.33 -1.65 -21.63
CA VAL A 61 -18.59 -1.65 -23.09
C VAL A 61 -18.32 -3.02 -23.70
N GLU A 62 -17.19 -3.67 -23.36
CA GLU A 62 -16.85 -5.03 -23.83
C GLU A 62 -17.97 -6.01 -23.53
N TYR A 63 -18.42 -6.06 -22.26
CA TYR A 63 -19.43 -7.02 -21.84
C TYR A 63 -20.84 -6.64 -22.27
N LEU A 64 -21.16 -5.35 -22.40
CA LEU A 64 -22.43 -4.87 -22.95
C LEU A 64 -22.57 -5.31 -24.41
N LEU A 65 -21.57 -5.04 -25.25
CA LEU A 65 -21.54 -5.45 -26.65
C LEU A 65 -21.68 -6.97 -26.78
N LYS A 66 -20.93 -7.72 -25.96
CA LYS A 66 -20.96 -9.18 -25.93
C LYS A 66 -22.33 -9.74 -25.57
N THR A 67 -23.00 -9.19 -24.55
CA THR A 67 -24.31 -9.71 -24.11
C THR A 67 -25.46 -9.28 -25.00
N LYS A 68 -25.33 -8.14 -25.67
CA LYS A 68 -26.39 -7.56 -26.50
C LYS A 68 -26.31 -8.01 -27.96
N GLY A 69 -25.19 -8.60 -28.40
CA GLY A 69 -25.03 -9.17 -29.73
C GLY A 69 -25.13 -8.11 -30.83
N ILE A 70 -24.54 -6.92 -30.62
CA ILE A 70 -24.63 -5.80 -31.55
C ILE A 70 -23.76 -6.08 -32.78
N GLU A 71 -24.36 -5.98 -33.97
CA GLU A 71 -23.65 -6.13 -35.25
C GLU A 71 -22.66 -4.97 -35.49
N PRO A 72 -21.52 -5.22 -36.16
CA PRO A 72 -20.55 -4.17 -36.50
C PRO A 72 -21.21 -3.05 -37.33
N GLY A 73 -21.13 -1.80 -36.87
CA GLY A 73 -21.63 -0.62 -37.60
C GLY A 73 -22.82 0.10 -36.98
N ILE A 74 -23.43 -0.42 -35.91
CA ILE A 74 -24.47 0.29 -35.15
C ILE A 74 -23.80 1.23 -34.12
N ASP A 75 -23.95 2.55 -34.30
CA ASP A 75 -23.40 3.55 -33.38
C ASP A 75 -24.32 3.81 -32.18
N GLU A 76 -25.65 3.76 -32.37
CA GLU A 76 -26.63 4.03 -31.31
C GLU A 76 -27.10 2.75 -30.60
N ILE A 77 -26.97 2.74 -29.27
CA ILE A 77 -27.28 1.61 -28.41
C ILE A 77 -28.34 2.01 -27.39
N LYS A 78 -29.49 1.33 -27.44
CA LYS A 78 -30.47 1.30 -26.34
C LYS A 78 -29.91 0.53 -25.14
N ILE A 79 -29.74 1.15 -23.98
CA ILE A 79 -29.29 0.50 -22.74
C ILE A 79 -30.42 0.50 -21.72
N THR A 80 -30.75 -0.69 -21.22
CA THR A 80 -31.69 -0.91 -20.12
C THR A 80 -30.97 -1.34 -18.85
N ALA A 81 -31.68 -1.34 -17.72
CA ALA A 81 -31.20 -1.95 -16.47
C ALA A 81 -30.83 -3.43 -16.65
N ARG A 82 -31.60 -4.17 -17.46
CA ARG A 82 -31.34 -5.58 -17.78
C ARG A 82 -30.03 -5.76 -18.54
N ASP A 83 -29.72 -4.86 -19.47
CA ASP A 83 -28.45 -4.92 -20.22
C ASP A 83 -27.25 -4.68 -19.30
N VAL A 84 -27.34 -3.69 -18.41
CA VAL A 84 -26.30 -3.43 -17.40
C VAL A 84 -26.09 -4.65 -16.50
N TYR A 85 -27.19 -5.22 -16.00
CA TYR A 85 -27.15 -6.44 -15.19
C TYR A 85 -26.48 -7.61 -15.93
N ASN A 86 -26.89 -7.87 -17.17
CA ASN A 86 -26.36 -8.98 -17.97
C ASN A 86 -24.86 -8.81 -18.25
N ALA A 87 -24.42 -7.60 -18.60
CA ALA A 87 -23.02 -7.29 -18.83
C ALA A 87 -22.17 -7.62 -17.58
N PHE A 88 -22.56 -7.10 -16.41
CA PHE A 88 -21.83 -7.35 -15.18
C PHE A 88 -21.93 -8.79 -14.69
N ASN A 89 -23.09 -9.44 -14.82
CA ASN A 89 -23.25 -10.85 -14.45
C ASN A 89 -22.35 -11.76 -15.30
N THR A 90 -22.25 -11.48 -16.60
CA THR A 90 -21.37 -12.22 -17.52
C THR A 90 -19.89 -11.99 -17.17
N TYR A 91 -19.51 -10.73 -16.92
CA TYR A 91 -18.18 -10.39 -16.42
C TYR A 91 -17.82 -11.13 -15.13
N ILE A 92 -18.76 -11.21 -14.17
CA ILE A 92 -18.52 -11.91 -12.91
C ILE A 92 -18.34 -13.41 -13.12
N ARG A 93 -19.15 -14.04 -13.98
CA ARG A 93 -19.05 -15.47 -14.28
C ARG A 93 -17.71 -15.84 -14.92
N GLU A 94 -17.24 -15.03 -15.86
CA GLU A 94 -16.01 -15.30 -16.61
C GLU A 94 -14.74 -14.92 -15.87
N ARG A 95 -14.70 -13.73 -15.25
CA ARG A 95 -13.47 -13.17 -14.67
C ARG A 95 -13.35 -13.36 -13.17
N ARG A 96 -14.45 -13.72 -12.50
CA ARG A 96 -14.53 -13.91 -11.04
C ARG A 96 -13.78 -12.82 -10.26
N PRO A 97 -14.09 -11.52 -10.50
CA PRO A 97 -13.37 -10.41 -9.88
C PRO A 97 -13.52 -10.46 -8.36
N ALA A 98 -12.50 -9.94 -7.65
CA ALA A 98 -12.65 -9.69 -6.21
C ALA A 98 -13.74 -8.65 -5.95
N TYR A 99 -14.40 -8.72 -4.79
CA TYR A 99 -15.48 -7.79 -4.39
C TYR A 99 -15.10 -6.32 -4.61
N HIS A 100 -13.90 -5.92 -4.16
CA HIS A 100 -13.43 -4.55 -4.33
C HIS A 100 -13.28 -4.16 -5.80
N THR A 101 -12.77 -5.05 -6.65
CA THR A 101 -12.63 -4.80 -8.10
C THR A 101 -13.99 -4.63 -8.76
N LEU A 102 -14.96 -5.49 -8.42
CA LEU A 102 -16.33 -5.39 -8.92
C LEU A 102 -16.99 -4.08 -8.47
N SER A 103 -16.88 -3.74 -7.18
CA SER A 103 -17.38 -2.48 -6.61
C SER A 103 -16.78 -1.26 -7.32
N VAL A 104 -15.47 -1.28 -7.61
CA VAL A 104 -14.79 -0.21 -8.36
C VAL A 104 -15.33 -0.09 -9.79
N HIS A 105 -15.53 -1.20 -10.50
CA HIS A 105 -16.06 -1.16 -11.87
C HIS A 105 -17.51 -0.69 -11.91
N LEU A 106 -18.38 -1.18 -11.04
CA LEU A 106 -19.77 -0.73 -10.93
C LEU A 106 -19.84 0.77 -10.62
N TYR A 107 -19.07 1.24 -9.64
CA TYR A 107 -19.02 2.65 -9.25
C TYR A 107 -18.56 3.57 -10.39
N TYR A 108 -17.46 3.24 -11.07
CA TYR A 108 -16.94 4.11 -12.12
C TYR A 108 -17.73 4.01 -13.42
N THR A 109 -18.38 2.89 -13.69
CA THR A 109 -19.33 2.76 -14.81
C THR A 109 -20.56 3.63 -14.57
N ARG A 110 -21.14 3.58 -13.37
CA ARG A 110 -22.22 4.49 -12.96
C ARG A 110 -21.82 5.95 -13.16
N LYS A 111 -20.65 6.34 -12.68
CA LYS A 111 -20.15 7.72 -12.81
C LYS A 111 -19.91 8.14 -14.26
N ALA A 112 -19.50 7.22 -15.13
CA ALA A 112 -19.35 7.50 -16.56
C ALA A 112 -20.72 7.72 -17.21
N LEU A 113 -21.70 6.85 -16.95
CA LEU A 113 -23.06 7.00 -17.48
C LEU A 113 -23.77 8.24 -16.95
N GLU A 114 -23.66 8.54 -15.64
CA GLU A 114 -24.17 9.79 -15.06
C GLU A 114 -23.60 11.02 -15.78
N HIS A 115 -22.30 11.03 -16.08
CA HIS A 115 -21.63 12.13 -16.77
C HIS A 115 -22.10 12.25 -18.23
N ILE A 116 -22.09 11.15 -18.98
CA ILE A 116 -22.49 11.13 -20.40
C ILE A 116 -23.96 11.56 -20.52
N LEU A 117 -24.86 10.94 -19.76
CA LEU A 117 -26.30 11.22 -19.83
C LEU A 117 -26.62 12.67 -19.47
N LEU A 118 -26.00 13.19 -18.41
CA LEU A 118 -26.25 14.57 -18.00
C LEU A 118 -25.66 15.57 -18.99
N LYS A 119 -24.43 15.36 -19.44
CA LYS A 119 -23.71 16.31 -20.28
C LYS A 119 -24.22 16.35 -21.73
N LYS A 120 -24.55 15.19 -22.30
CA LYS A 120 -24.93 15.05 -23.72
C LYS A 120 -26.43 15.04 -23.94
N TYR A 121 -27.18 14.44 -23.02
CA TYR A 121 -28.59 14.17 -23.19
C TYR A 121 -29.47 14.92 -22.18
N ASN A 122 -28.87 15.63 -21.21
CA ASN A 122 -29.57 16.28 -20.10
C ASN A 122 -30.50 15.31 -19.33
N LEU A 123 -30.09 14.04 -19.23
CA LEU A 123 -30.84 12.98 -18.55
C LEU A 123 -30.17 12.59 -17.22
N LEU A 124 -30.99 12.34 -16.20
CA LEU A 124 -30.53 11.81 -14.93
C LEU A 124 -30.59 10.27 -14.95
N LEU A 125 -29.47 9.60 -14.70
CA LEU A 125 -29.38 8.13 -14.66
C LEU A 125 -30.38 7.51 -13.66
N SER A 126 -30.62 8.18 -12.53
CA SER A 126 -31.58 7.74 -11.51
C SER A 126 -33.04 7.79 -11.96
N LYS A 127 -33.35 8.57 -13.00
CA LYS A 127 -34.69 8.66 -13.62
C LYS A 127 -34.84 7.80 -14.88
N THR A 128 -33.80 7.07 -15.27
CA THR A 128 -33.80 6.19 -16.44
C THR A 128 -33.48 4.76 -16.01
N ILE A 129 -32.22 4.31 -16.11
CA ILE A 129 -31.81 2.93 -15.82
C ILE A 129 -32.01 2.56 -14.33
N GLY A 130 -32.00 3.54 -13.43
CA GLY A 130 -31.99 3.32 -11.98
C GLY A 130 -30.58 3.04 -11.43
N LEU A 131 -30.41 3.15 -10.11
CA LEU A 131 -29.10 3.05 -9.46
C LEU A 131 -28.80 1.65 -8.90
N GLU A 132 -29.83 0.82 -8.77
CA GLU A 132 -29.80 -0.49 -8.13
C GLU A 132 -28.88 -1.47 -8.88
N VAL A 133 -28.84 -1.39 -10.21
CA VAL A 133 -27.98 -2.25 -11.05
C VAL A 133 -26.49 -1.92 -10.92
N PHE A 134 -26.14 -0.84 -10.23
CA PHE A 134 -24.76 -0.48 -9.90
C PHE A 134 -24.39 -0.79 -8.45
N ASP A 135 -25.30 -1.39 -7.66
CA ASP A 135 -25.01 -1.86 -6.31
C ASP A 135 -24.28 -3.21 -6.36
N VAL A 136 -23.09 -3.27 -5.77
CA VAL A 136 -22.31 -4.52 -5.69
C VAL A 136 -23.03 -5.58 -4.84
N ASP A 137 -23.78 -5.18 -3.82
CA ASP A 137 -24.47 -6.11 -2.93
C ASP A 137 -25.65 -6.79 -3.63
N PHE A 138 -26.23 -6.15 -4.64
CA PHE A 138 -27.23 -6.77 -5.52
C PHE A 138 -26.67 -8.04 -6.19
N TYR A 139 -25.49 -7.95 -6.81
CA TYR A 139 -24.84 -9.10 -7.46
C TYR A 139 -24.37 -10.14 -6.45
N VAL A 140 -23.79 -9.71 -5.33
CA VAL A 140 -23.29 -10.63 -4.30
C VAL A 140 -24.42 -11.44 -3.70
N ARG A 141 -25.58 -10.83 -3.39
CA ARG A 141 -26.75 -11.53 -2.84
C ARG A 141 -27.35 -12.54 -3.83
N GLN A 142 -27.29 -12.26 -5.13
CA GLN A 142 -27.78 -13.18 -6.16
C GLN A 142 -26.81 -14.34 -6.41
N LEU A 143 -25.50 -14.08 -6.43
CA LEU A 143 -24.46 -15.11 -6.52
C LEU A 143 -24.38 -15.96 -5.26
N SER A 144 -24.66 -15.37 -4.08
CA SER A 144 -24.76 -16.07 -2.80
C SER A 144 -26.01 -16.92 -2.67
N ARG A 145 -26.94 -16.95 -3.64
CA ARG A 145 -28.03 -17.93 -3.66
C ARG A 145 -27.71 -19.15 -4.53
N SER A 146 -26.79 -19.02 -5.50
CA SER A 146 -26.38 -20.10 -6.40
C SER A 146 -25.02 -20.73 -6.05
N VAL A 147 -24.20 -20.09 -5.20
CA VAL A 147 -22.84 -20.53 -4.87
C VAL A 147 -22.50 -20.33 -3.38
N LEU A 148 -23.32 -20.85 -2.46
CA LEU A 148 -22.92 -20.88 -1.05
C LEU A 148 -21.85 -21.96 -0.83
N ARG A 149 -20.59 -21.55 -0.81
CA ARG A 149 -19.58 -22.30 -0.06
C ARG A 149 -20.05 -22.41 1.39
N PRO A 150 -20.00 -23.59 2.03
CA PRO A 150 -20.36 -23.75 3.43
C PRO A 150 -19.66 -22.71 4.32
N LYS A 151 -20.32 -22.24 5.40
CA LYS A 151 -19.73 -21.27 6.35
C LYS A 151 -18.34 -21.71 6.83
N ALA A 152 -18.15 -23.02 7.02
CA ALA A 152 -16.86 -23.62 7.36
C ALA A 152 -15.77 -23.36 6.30
N THR A 153 -16.09 -23.51 5.02
CA THR A 153 -15.17 -23.21 3.92
C THR A 153 -14.85 -21.72 3.83
N GLN A 154 -15.84 -20.85 4.07
CA GLN A 154 -15.61 -19.41 4.12
C GLN A 154 -14.68 -19.01 5.26
N LEU A 155 -14.89 -19.58 6.46
CA LEU A 155 -14.01 -19.35 7.61
C LEU A 155 -12.61 -19.91 7.38
N LYS A 156 -12.49 -21.11 6.79
CA LYS A 156 -11.18 -21.71 6.43
C LYS A 156 -10.43 -20.83 5.44
N THR A 157 -11.07 -20.42 4.34
CA THR A 157 -10.47 -19.51 3.36
C THR A 157 -10.14 -18.14 3.98
N PHE A 158 -10.96 -17.64 4.90
CA PHE A 158 -10.67 -16.42 5.64
C PHE A 158 -9.42 -16.58 6.52
N LYS A 159 -9.34 -17.63 7.34
CA LYS A 159 -8.18 -17.91 8.21
C LYS A 159 -6.90 -18.07 7.39
N GLU A 160 -6.91 -18.89 6.34
CA GLU A 160 -5.78 -19.05 5.42
C GLU A 160 -5.35 -17.72 4.78
N LYS A 161 -6.33 -16.86 4.44
CA LYS A 161 -6.07 -15.53 3.89
C LYS A 161 -5.53 -14.55 4.93
N GLU A 162 -5.96 -14.62 6.18
CA GLU A 162 -5.43 -13.78 7.26
C GLU A 162 -4.02 -14.23 7.67
N GLU A 163 -3.79 -15.54 7.83
CA GLU A 163 -2.48 -16.12 8.14
C GLU A 163 -1.45 -15.78 7.06
N SER A 164 -1.81 -15.93 5.77
CA SER A 164 -0.93 -15.55 4.66
C SER A 164 -0.69 -14.04 4.52
N LYS A 165 -1.45 -13.19 5.23
CA LYS A 165 -1.18 -11.74 5.30
C LYS A 165 -0.16 -11.38 6.37
N VAL A 166 0.08 -12.25 7.35
CA VAL A 166 1.07 -12.03 8.42
C VAL A 166 2.47 -12.18 7.85
N VAL A 167 3.33 -11.22 8.15
CA VAL A 167 4.76 -11.27 7.82
C VAL A 167 5.48 -11.58 9.12
N SER A 168 6.22 -12.69 9.19
CA SER A 168 6.89 -13.12 10.42
C SER A 168 8.23 -12.39 10.63
N ASP A 169 8.70 -12.39 11.87
CA ASP A 169 10.02 -11.86 12.25
C ASP A 169 11.14 -12.54 11.42
N GLU A 170 11.07 -13.86 11.23
CA GLU A 170 12.07 -14.62 10.47
C GLU A 170 12.14 -14.14 9.01
N ARG A 171 10.99 -13.87 8.39
CA ARG A 171 10.98 -13.39 6.99
C ARG A 171 11.60 -12.00 6.87
N VAL A 172 11.42 -11.15 7.88
CA VAL A 172 12.04 -9.82 7.91
C VAL A 172 13.55 -9.95 8.15
N LYS A 173 13.97 -10.78 9.11
CA LYS A 173 15.38 -11.10 9.37
C LYS A 173 16.08 -11.63 8.12
N ASP A 174 15.44 -12.52 7.39
CA ASP A 174 15.98 -13.06 6.15
C ASP A 174 16.06 -12.03 5.02
N ALA A 175 15.13 -11.08 4.96
CA ALA A 175 15.27 -9.95 4.06
C ALA A 175 16.49 -9.07 4.43
N LEU A 176 16.80 -8.91 5.71
CA LEU A 176 18.00 -8.20 6.16
C LEU A 176 19.28 -8.99 5.84
N LYS A 177 19.28 -10.32 6.02
CA LYS A 177 20.39 -11.20 5.57
C LYS A 177 20.60 -11.10 4.06
N TRP A 178 19.53 -11.13 3.27
CA TRP A 178 19.59 -10.94 1.83
C TRP A 178 20.19 -9.60 1.45
N LEU A 179 19.76 -8.53 2.11
CA LEU A 179 20.29 -7.19 1.88
C LEU A 179 21.79 -7.11 2.23
N ALA A 180 22.23 -7.77 3.30
CA ALA A 180 23.66 -7.87 3.64
C ALA A 180 24.46 -8.60 2.54
N ILE A 181 23.92 -9.69 1.98
CA ILE A 181 24.51 -10.39 0.83
C ILE A 181 24.60 -9.44 -0.37
N LEU A 182 23.51 -8.74 -0.72
CA LEU A 182 23.52 -7.77 -1.82
C LEU A 182 24.57 -6.68 -1.64
N ARG A 183 24.74 -6.14 -0.42
CA ARG A 183 25.76 -5.13 -0.13
C ARG A 183 27.18 -5.67 -0.37
N LYS A 184 27.43 -6.91 0.06
CA LYS A 184 28.74 -7.56 -0.08
C LYS A 184 29.04 -7.90 -1.55
N GLU A 185 28.07 -8.45 -2.27
CA GLU A 185 28.25 -8.95 -3.63
C GLU A 185 28.07 -7.85 -4.69
N ARG A 186 27.34 -6.77 -4.38
CA ARG A 186 27.01 -5.66 -5.31
C ARG A 186 27.10 -4.30 -4.62
N GLY A 187 28.32 -3.87 -4.29
CA GLY A 187 28.65 -2.60 -3.62
C GLY A 187 28.36 -1.31 -4.41
N THR A 188 27.13 -1.17 -4.92
CA THR A 188 26.69 -0.04 -5.76
C THR A 188 25.84 0.96 -4.97
N ILE A 189 25.80 2.22 -5.41
CA ILE A 189 24.91 3.23 -4.83
C ILE A 189 23.43 2.81 -4.88
N ALA A 190 23.02 2.04 -5.90
CA ALA A 190 21.65 1.53 -6.00
C ALA A 190 21.29 0.58 -4.84
N VAL A 191 22.24 -0.28 -4.42
CA VAL A 191 22.06 -1.16 -3.26
C VAL A 191 22.09 -0.38 -1.96
N GLU A 192 22.91 0.67 -1.85
CA GLU A 192 22.90 1.54 -0.66
C GLU A 192 21.63 2.38 -0.55
N LYS A 193 21.05 2.83 -1.67
CA LYS A 193 19.72 3.44 -1.73
C LYS A 193 18.64 2.43 -1.33
N LEU A 194 18.68 1.20 -1.86
CA LEU A 194 17.76 0.13 -1.45
C LEU A 194 17.85 -0.14 0.05
N ARG A 195 19.07 -0.20 0.61
CA ARG A 195 19.34 -0.40 2.03
C ARG A 195 18.68 0.69 2.88
N LEU A 196 18.90 1.96 2.52
CA LEU A 196 18.28 3.08 3.23
C LEU A 196 16.75 3.03 3.12
N ALA A 197 16.21 2.75 1.93
CA ALA A 197 14.76 2.62 1.72
C ALA A 197 14.15 1.49 2.56
N THR A 198 14.84 0.34 2.67
CA THR A 198 14.44 -0.77 3.53
C THR A 198 14.38 -0.34 4.98
N LEU A 199 15.39 0.38 5.48
CA LEU A 199 15.40 0.87 6.86
C LEU A 199 14.28 1.89 7.12
N ILE A 200 14.02 2.81 6.19
CA ILE A 200 12.90 3.75 6.31
C ILE A 200 11.57 2.99 6.33
N ALA A 201 11.33 2.07 5.38
CA ALA A 201 10.11 1.28 5.32
C ALA A 201 9.88 0.45 6.59
N LEU A 202 10.94 -0.18 7.10
CA LEU A 202 10.92 -1.04 8.28
C LEU A 202 10.65 -0.24 9.56
N LEU A 203 11.27 0.93 9.73
CA LEU A 203 11.21 1.70 10.99
C LEU A 203 10.10 2.75 11.02
N THR A 204 9.39 2.99 9.91
CA THR A 204 8.32 4.00 9.83
C THR A 204 7.00 3.48 9.27
N GLY A 205 6.99 2.32 8.61
CA GLY A 205 5.80 1.82 7.91
C GLY A 205 5.36 2.67 6.71
N ALA A 206 6.24 3.55 6.21
CA ALA A 206 5.96 4.40 5.06
C ALA A 206 5.70 3.57 3.78
N ARG A 207 4.84 4.10 2.91
CA ARG A 207 4.51 3.51 1.60
C ARG A 207 5.66 3.74 0.63
N SER A 208 5.74 2.89 -0.38
CA SER A 208 6.72 3.02 -1.47
C SER A 208 6.72 4.42 -2.09
N THR A 209 5.53 4.91 -2.42
CA THR A 209 5.32 6.26 -2.99
C THR A 209 5.72 7.41 -2.07
N GLU A 210 5.69 7.22 -0.75
CA GLU A 210 6.08 8.26 0.21
C GLU A 210 7.59 8.28 0.39
N ILE A 211 8.22 7.10 0.45
CA ILE A 211 9.68 6.98 0.53
C ILE A 211 10.32 7.50 -0.77
N ASN A 212 9.75 7.17 -1.93
CA ASN A 212 10.28 7.59 -3.23
C ASN A 212 10.24 9.10 -3.46
N ASP A 213 9.37 9.82 -2.74
CA ASP A 213 9.18 11.28 -2.82
C ASP A 213 10.09 12.04 -1.84
N LEU A 214 10.97 11.34 -1.11
CA LEU A 214 11.84 11.96 -0.10
C LEU A 214 13.02 12.69 -0.73
N GLN A 215 13.21 13.92 -0.28
CA GLN A 215 14.34 14.82 -0.45
C GLN A 215 14.84 15.22 0.95
N PHE A 216 16.07 15.70 1.08
CA PHE A 216 16.52 16.26 2.37
C PHE A 216 15.92 17.66 2.57
N GLU A 217 15.91 18.46 1.51
CA GLU A 217 15.42 19.84 1.48
C GLU A 217 14.47 20.05 0.28
N LEU A 218 13.51 20.94 0.43
CA LEU A 218 12.58 21.40 -0.61
C LEU A 218 12.83 22.88 -0.86
N GLN A 219 12.67 23.33 -2.12
CA GLN A 219 12.72 24.75 -2.45
C GLN A 219 11.31 25.30 -2.67
N ALA A 220 10.99 26.41 -2.02
CA ALA A 220 9.76 27.16 -2.23
C ALA A 220 10.05 28.66 -2.13
N GLY A 221 9.78 29.43 -3.18
CA GLY A 221 9.93 30.90 -3.16
C GLY A 221 11.34 31.40 -2.79
N GLY A 222 12.39 30.64 -3.10
CA GLY A 222 13.78 30.96 -2.71
C GLY A 222 14.19 30.46 -1.32
N GLU A 223 13.26 29.96 -0.51
CA GLU A 223 13.53 29.37 0.80
C GLU A 223 13.81 27.87 0.70
N ARG A 224 14.68 27.37 1.60
CA ARG A 224 14.98 25.94 1.75
C ARG A 224 14.27 25.38 2.99
N LEU A 225 13.34 24.47 2.77
CA LEU A 225 12.57 23.80 3.83
C LEU A 225 13.06 22.38 4.03
N LYS A 226 13.33 21.97 5.27
CA LYS A 226 13.81 20.60 5.57
C LYS A 226 12.64 19.61 5.53
N GLN A 227 12.59 18.74 4.51
CA GLN A 227 11.66 17.60 4.52
C GLN A 227 12.17 16.47 5.43
N ILE A 228 13.48 16.33 5.57
CA ILE A 228 14.11 15.46 6.56
C ILE A 228 14.89 16.34 7.54
N ASP A 229 14.28 16.61 8.69
CA ASP A 229 14.92 17.37 9.76
C ASP A 229 15.66 16.43 10.71
N LEU A 230 16.95 16.23 10.45
CA LEU A 230 17.81 15.36 11.26
C LEU A 230 18.11 15.92 12.66
N GLN A 231 17.93 17.23 12.89
CA GLN A 231 18.14 17.85 14.20
C GLN A 231 16.92 17.60 15.10
N ARG A 232 15.72 17.83 14.57
CA ARG A 232 14.47 17.54 15.30
C ARG A 232 14.19 16.03 15.33
N GLY A 233 14.73 15.28 14.39
CA GLY A 233 14.50 13.85 14.24
C GLY A 233 13.13 13.56 13.64
N ILE A 234 12.76 14.30 12.60
CA ILE A 234 11.43 14.24 11.96
C ILE A 234 11.59 14.06 10.43
N ILE A 235 10.74 13.24 9.84
CA ILE A 235 10.51 13.17 8.39
C ILE A 235 9.10 13.65 8.08
N TYR A 236 8.94 14.58 7.14
CA TYR A 236 7.65 15.02 6.63
C TYR A 236 7.26 14.19 5.40
N PHE A 237 6.43 13.17 5.59
CA PHE A 237 5.99 12.30 4.49
C PHE A 237 4.84 12.93 3.70
N HIS A 238 5.01 13.06 2.38
CA HIS A 238 3.97 13.53 1.48
C HIS A 238 2.92 12.44 1.20
N ARG A 239 1.69 12.63 1.69
CA ARG A 239 0.55 11.72 1.58
C ARG A 239 -0.42 12.16 0.48
N LYS A 240 -0.07 11.87 -0.79
CA LYS A 240 -0.87 12.18 -2.00
C LYS A 240 -2.34 11.67 -2.02
N LYS A 241 -2.77 10.90 -1.01
CA LYS A 241 -4.15 10.41 -0.86
C LYS A 241 -5.03 11.29 0.04
N LEU A 242 -4.45 12.26 0.76
CA LEU A 242 -5.17 13.19 1.65
C LEU A 242 -5.65 14.47 0.92
N LYS A 243 -5.67 14.43 -0.42
CA LYS A 243 -5.98 15.50 -1.41
C LYS A 243 -7.27 16.32 -1.23
N ALA A 244 -8.03 16.14 -0.15
CA ALA A 244 -9.21 16.96 0.08
C ALA A 244 -8.86 18.40 0.50
N ASP A 245 -7.68 18.63 1.09
CA ASP A 245 -7.19 19.95 1.50
C ASP A 245 -5.75 20.17 0.99
N ASP A 246 -5.56 21.08 0.04
CA ASP A 246 -4.27 21.30 -0.64
C ASP A 246 -3.11 21.68 0.30
N GLY A 247 -3.40 22.21 1.50
CA GLY A 247 -2.40 22.52 2.54
C GLY A 247 -2.06 21.36 3.50
N ARG A 248 -2.75 20.21 3.45
CA ARG A 248 -2.67 19.16 4.49
C ARG A 248 -2.07 17.84 4.01
N ASN A 249 -1.14 17.93 3.06
CA ASN A 249 -0.60 16.77 2.37
C ASN A 249 0.66 16.17 3.03
N PHE A 250 1.22 16.74 4.09
CA PHE A 250 2.43 16.25 4.75
C PHE A 250 2.17 15.75 6.17
N THR A 251 2.62 14.53 6.52
CA THR A 251 2.57 14.01 7.90
C THR A 251 3.96 14.04 8.54
N PRO A 252 4.17 14.78 9.65
CA PRO A 252 5.43 14.71 10.39
C PRO A 252 5.56 13.38 11.16
N VAL A 253 6.65 12.66 10.99
CA VAL A 253 6.89 11.39 11.70
C VAL A 253 8.23 11.49 12.42
N PHE A 254 8.23 11.35 13.74
CA PHE A 254 9.47 11.20 14.50
C PHE A 254 10.18 9.92 14.07
N ILE A 255 11.51 9.99 13.95
CA ILE A 255 12.34 8.85 13.56
C ILE A 255 13.30 8.45 14.68
N HIS A 256 13.57 7.15 14.75
CA HIS A 256 14.46 6.57 15.74
C HIS A 256 15.91 7.08 15.56
N PRO A 257 16.70 7.29 16.63
CA PRO A 257 18.11 7.67 16.55
C PRO A 257 18.94 6.84 15.56
N THR A 258 18.73 5.52 15.50
CA THR A 258 19.38 4.65 14.51
C THR A 258 19.13 5.13 13.08
N LEU A 259 17.90 5.48 12.72
CA LEU A 259 17.59 5.98 11.37
C LEU A 259 18.16 7.39 11.13
N ILE A 260 18.23 8.23 12.16
CA ILE A 260 18.87 9.55 12.07
C ILE A 260 20.35 9.40 11.68
N GLU A 261 21.09 8.51 12.35
CA GLU A 261 22.50 8.28 12.07
C GLU A 261 22.72 7.68 10.68
N GLU A 262 21.85 6.76 10.25
CA GLU A 262 21.88 6.22 8.88
C GLU A 262 21.65 7.29 7.81
N LEU A 263 20.71 8.21 8.04
CA LEU A 263 20.44 9.32 7.15
C LEU A 263 21.58 10.33 7.14
N LYS A 264 22.23 10.61 8.28
CA LYS A 264 23.43 11.46 8.35
C LYS A 264 24.58 10.86 7.55
N ALA A 265 24.89 9.58 7.78
CA ALA A 265 25.93 8.85 7.08
C ALA A 265 25.68 8.84 5.56
N PHE A 266 24.44 8.59 5.15
CA PHE A 266 24.05 8.62 3.74
C PHE A 266 24.17 10.03 3.14
N LYS A 267 23.67 11.07 3.82
CA LYS A 267 23.76 12.47 3.37
C LYS A 267 25.21 12.87 3.13
N LYS A 268 26.09 12.60 4.10
CA LYS A 268 27.52 12.92 4.02
C LYS A 268 28.22 12.24 2.84
N LYS A 269 27.85 11.00 2.53
CA LYS A 269 28.56 10.18 1.54
C LYS A 269 28.04 10.30 0.11
N TYR A 270 26.73 10.49 -0.07
CA TYR A 270 26.08 10.31 -1.38
C TYR A 270 25.23 11.48 -1.85
N VAL A 271 25.03 12.53 -1.04
CA VAL A 271 24.13 13.63 -1.37
C VAL A 271 24.93 14.89 -1.66
N PHE A 272 25.05 15.23 -2.95
CA PHE A 272 25.67 16.47 -3.41
C PHE A 272 24.71 17.66 -3.37
N ASP A 273 23.47 17.45 -3.82
CA ASP A 273 22.39 18.43 -3.76
C ASP A 273 21.26 17.89 -2.86
N PRO A 274 21.01 18.50 -1.69
CA PRO A 274 19.98 18.03 -0.75
C PRO A 274 18.55 18.21 -1.28
N THR A 275 18.38 18.98 -2.35
CA THR A 275 17.08 19.21 -3.00
C THR A 275 16.73 18.15 -4.04
N GLN A 276 17.67 17.25 -4.39
CA GLN A 276 17.38 16.16 -5.31
C GLN A 276 16.71 14.97 -4.61
N PRO A 277 15.79 14.25 -5.29
CA PRO A 277 15.17 13.04 -4.76
C PRO A 277 16.21 11.96 -4.40
N ILE A 278 16.12 11.42 -3.19
CA ILE A 278 17.09 10.44 -2.66
C ILE A 278 17.10 9.16 -3.53
N PHE A 279 15.92 8.65 -3.89
CA PHE A 279 15.74 7.35 -4.57
C PHE A 279 15.58 7.45 -6.09
N GLY A 280 15.55 8.67 -6.64
CA GLY A 280 15.40 8.95 -8.06
C GLY A 280 13.99 8.70 -8.61
N TYR A 281 13.88 8.65 -9.95
CA TYR A 281 12.60 8.61 -10.66
C TYR A 281 11.98 7.21 -10.81
N TYR A 282 12.75 6.15 -10.54
CA TYR A 282 12.25 4.78 -10.64
C TYR A 282 11.37 4.43 -9.44
N SER A 283 10.21 3.80 -9.68
CA SER A 283 9.33 3.33 -8.61
C SER A 283 10.07 2.41 -7.64
N LEU A 284 10.02 2.75 -6.35
CA LEU A 284 10.60 1.95 -5.28
C LEU A 284 10.08 0.50 -5.27
N ASP A 285 8.80 0.28 -5.62
CA ASP A 285 8.25 -1.09 -5.72
C ASP A 285 8.96 -1.91 -6.80
N LYS A 286 9.32 -1.29 -7.94
CA LYS A 286 10.10 -1.93 -8.99
C LYS A 286 11.54 -2.21 -8.53
N GLN A 287 12.16 -1.29 -7.79
CA GLN A 287 13.49 -1.49 -7.23
C GLN A 287 13.49 -2.67 -6.24
N PHE A 288 12.52 -2.72 -5.32
CA PHE A 288 12.36 -3.84 -4.40
C PHE A 288 12.13 -5.14 -5.15
N GLN A 289 11.24 -5.16 -6.14
CA GLN A 289 11.01 -6.36 -6.95
C GLN A 289 12.27 -6.79 -7.72
N HIS A 290 13.10 -5.85 -8.18
CA HIS A 290 14.33 -6.19 -8.88
C HIS A 290 15.39 -6.79 -7.93
N PHE A 291 15.62 -6.17 -6.77
CA PHE A 291 16.71 -6.56 -5.88
C PHE A 291 16.32 -7.65 -4.87
N TYR A 292 15.07 -7.72 -4.42
CA TYR A 292 14.61 -8.76 -3.49
C TYR A 292 14.11 -10.03 -4.19
N THR A 293 14.05 -10.07 -5.52
CA THR A 293 13.86 -11.30 -6.30
C THR A 293 15.23 -11.88 -6.69
N PRO A 294 15.65 -13.02 -6.12
CA PRO A 294 17.01 -13.54 -6.32
C PRO A 294 17.43 -13.70 -7.78
N ALA A 295 16.56 -14.24 -8.63
CA ALA A 295 16.83 -14.42 -10.06
C ALA A 295 16.93 -13.10 -10.85
N LYS A 296 16.35 -12.00 -10.35
CA LYS A 296 16.47 -10.68 -10.97
C LYS A 296 17.70 -9.93 -10.46
N ALA A 297 18.03 -10.11 -9.18
CA ALA A 297 19.19 -9.51 -8.55
C ALA A 297 20.51 -10.11 -9.05
N PHE A 298 20.52 -11.42 -9.35
CA PHE A 298 21.65 -12.16 -9.89
C PHE A 298 21.22 -12.88 -11.18
N LYS A 299 21.49 -12.24 -12.32
CA LYS A 299 21.15 -12.81 -13.65
C LYS A 299 21.96 -14.06 -13.99
N ASN A 300 23.18 -14.19 -13.45
CA ASN A 300 24.02 -15.36 -13.65
C ASN A 300 23.51 -16.53 -12.80
N ARG A 301 23.03 -17.59 -13.46
CA ARG A 301 22.48 -18.79 -12.81
C ARG A 301 23.51 -19.50 -11.93
N ALA A 302 24.75 -19.64 -12.38
CA ALA A 302 25.79 -20.32 -11.60
C ALA A 302 26.12 -19.56 -10.30
N GLN A 303 26.14 -18.23 -10.35
CA GLN A 303 26.34 -17.39 -9.17
C GLN A 303 25.17 -17.52 -8.19
N LEU A 304 23.94 -17.52 -8.70
CA LEU A 304 22.73 -17.69 -7.91
C LEU A 304 22.67 -19.07 -7.24
N ASP A 305 23.00 -20.13 -7.98
CA ASP A 305 23.03 -21.50 -7.45
C ASP A 305 24.09 -21.63 -6.35
N ASN A 306 25.26 -21.00 -6.51
CA ASN A 306 26.28 -20.95 -5.47
C ASN A 306 25.79 -20.19 -4.21
N LEU A 307 25.05 -19.09 -4.37
CA LEU A 307 24.43 -18.40 -3.23
C LEU A 307 23.43 -19.29 -2.48
N TYR A 308 22.58 -20.03 -3.19
CA TYR A 308 21.61 -20.97 -2.61
C TYR A 308 22.26 -22.21 -1.97
N ARG A 309 23.47 -22.57 -2.40
CA ARG A 309 24.30 -23.59 -1.73
C ARG A 309 24.93 -23.05 -0.45
N ARG A 310 25.52 -21.85 -0.50
CA ARG A 310 26.20 -21.20 0.64
C ARG A 310 25.23 -20.76 1.75
N HIS A 311 24.00 -20.44 1.41
CA HIS A 311 23.00 -19.92 2.36
C HIS A 311 21.74 -20.79 2.35
N GLU A 312 21.73 -21.82 3.18
CA GLU A 312 20.65 -22.82 3.21
C GLU A 312 19.26 -22.21 3.44
N TRP A 313 19.16 -21.18 4.29
CA TRP A 313 17.90 -20.48 4.57
C TRP A 313 17.24 -19.88 3.33
N LEU A 314 17.98 -19.60 2.24
CA LEU A 314 17.41 -19.11 0.98
C LEU A 314 16.52 -20.14 0.27
N ARG A 315 16.72 -21.43 0.53
CA ARG A 315 16.00 -22.52 -0.16
C ARG A 315 14.50 -22.51 0.08
N LYS A 316 14.03 -21.85 1.15
CA LYS A 316 12.58 -21.65 1.39
C LYS A 316 11.93 -20.62 0.47
N TYR A 317 12.72 -19.88 -0.30
CA TYR A 317 12.25 -18.85 -1.21
C TYR A 317 12.46 -19.25 -2.68
N ASP A 318 11.36 -19.27 -3.43
CA ASP A 318 11.38 -19.39 -4.89
C ASP A 318 12.23 -18.24 -5.50
N PRO A 319 13.30 -18.55 -6.27
CA PRO A 319 14.18 -17.54 -6.87
C PRO A 319 13.46 -16.53 -7.76
N GLN A 320 12.29 -16.87 -8.31
CA GLN A 320 11.50 -16.00 -9.19
C GLN A 320 10.58 -15.05 -8.42
N ARG A 321 10.42 -15.25 -7.10
CA ARG A 321 9.55 -14.43 -6.26
C ARG A 321 10.38 -13.52 -5.35
N PRO A 322 9.88 -12.31 -5.03
CA PRO A 322 10.56 -11.45 -4.08
C PRO A 322 10.50 -12.05 -2.68
N ILE A 323 11.65 -12.10 -1.99
CA ILE A 323 11.75 -12.48 -0.57
C ILE A 323 10.82 -11.60 0.26
N ILE A 324 10.84 -10.29 0.00
CA ILE A 324 9.98 -9.30 0.65
C ILE A 324 9.63 -8.16 -0.32
N THR A 325 8.55 -7.44 -0.03
CA THR A 325 8.14 -6.23 -0.76
C THR A 325 7.91 -5.08 0.23
N VAL A 326 7.89 -3.84 -0.24
CA VAL A 326 7.58 -2.66 0.62
C VAL A 326 6.23 -2.83 1.33
N LYS A 327 5.22 -3.35 0.62
CA LYS A 327 3.90 -3.65 1.20
C LYS A 327 3.97 -4.64 2.35
N MET A 328 4.88 -5.61 2.30
CA MET A 328 5.07 -6.60 3.36
C MET A 328 5.77 -6.00 4.57
N PHE A 329 6.81 -5.17 4.39
CA PHE A 329 7.40 -4.39 5.48
C PHE A 329 6.37 -3.51 6.19
N ARG A 330 5.52 -2.82 5.42
CA ARG A 330 4.46 -1.99 6.00
C ARG A 330 3.43 -2.80 6.80
N LYS A 331 3.06 -3.98 6.32
CA LYS A 331 2.15 -4.88 7.06
C LYS A 331 2.80 -5.37 8.36
N TYR A 332 4.05 -5.79 8.28
CA TYR A 332 4.83 -6.18 9.45
C TYR A 332 4.85 -5.08 10.50
N PHE A 333 5.17 -3.84 10.09
CA PHE A 333 5.17 -2.68 10.98
C PHE A 333 3.79 -2.37 11.58
N ASP A 334 2.71 -2.42 10.79
CA ASP A 334 1.33 -2.21 11.29
C ASP A 334 0.96 -3.25 12.36
N SER A 335 1.26 -4.53 12.11
CA SER A 335 1.04 -5.60 13.09
C SER A 335 1.89 -5.42 14.35
N TYR A 336 3.17 -5.12 14.19
CA TYR A 336 4.10 -4.89 15.30
C TYR A 336 3.61 -3.73 16.19
N ILE A 337 3.33 -2.56 15.61
CA ILE A 337 2.88 -1.39 16.38
C ILE A 337 1.50 -1.65 17.00
N GLN A 338 0.61 -2.40 16.33
CA GLN A 338 -0.68 -2.76 16.93
C GLN A 338 -0.49 -3.57 18.22
N ILE A 339 0.38 -4.59 18.20
CA ILE A 339 0.66 -5.43 19.38
C ILE A 339 1.34 -4.58 20.46
N ARG A 340 2.40 -3.84 20.09
CA ARG A 340 3.16 -3.02 21.02
C ARG A 340 2.31 -1.90 21.65
N ALA A 341 1.33 -1.38 20.92
CA ALA A 341 0.39 -0.40 21.42
C ALA A 341 -0.52 -0.95 22.53
N PHE A 342 -0.96 -2.20 22.41
CA PHE A 342 -1.72 -2.87 23.46
C PHE A 342 -0.84 -3.12 24.69
N GLU A 343 0.34 -3.70 24.51
CA GLU A 343 1.30 -3.95 25.59
C GLU A 343 1.59 -2.67 26.40
N LEU A 344 1.92 -1.57 25.72
CA LEU A 344 2.24 -0.30 26.38
C LEU A 344 1.03 0.37 27.05
N ALA A 345 -0.20 0.10 26.58
CA ALA A 345 -1.42 0.58 27.22
C ALA A 345 -1.73 -0.22 28.49
N ASP A 346 -1.58 -1.54 28.43
CA ASP A 346 -1.80 -2.46 29.55
C ASP A 346 -0.77 -2.24 30.67
N GLU A 347 0.50 -1.98 30.32
CA GLU A 347 1.56 -1.63 31.27
C GLU A 347 1.39 -0.24 31.93
N GLY A 348 0.43 0.57 31.49
CA GLY A 348 0.26 1.96 31.96
C GLY A 348 1.36 2.93 31.50
N THR A 349 2.31 2.45 30.70
CA THR A 349 3.50 3.18 30.23
C THR A 349 3.14 4.46 29.44
N VAL A 350 1.98 4.48 28.80
CA VAL A 350 1.49 5.63 28.02
C VAL A 350 0.46 6.50 28.74
N LYS A 351 0.22 6.28 30.04
CA LYS A 351 -0.78 7.00 30.84
C LYS A 351 -0.66 8.52 30.74
N THR A 352 0.57 9.02 30.83
CA THR A 352 0.88 10.46 30.79
C THR A 352 0.61 11.12 29.44
N LEU A 353 0.47 10.33 28.37
CA LEU A 353 0.19 10.79 27.01
C LEU A 353 -1.26 10.55 26.61
N PHE A 354 -1.83 9.41 26.98
CA PHE A 354 -3.12 8.94 26.45
C PHE A 354 -4.19 8.64 27.51
N GLY A 355 -3.88 8.82 28.80
CA GLY A 355 -4.78 8.45 29.90
C GLY A 355 -4.77 6.94 30.16
N GLU A 356 -5.79 6.41 30.81
CA GLU A 356 -5.86 5.00 31.23
C GLU A 356 -6.95 4.22 30.51
N GLY A 357 -6.85 2.88 30.56
CA GLY A 357 -7.87 1.95 30.08
C GLY A 357 -8.22 2.15 28.60
N LEU A 358 -9.52 2.05 28.28
CA LEU A 358 -10.02 2.11 26.91
C LEU A 358 -9.70 3.44 26.18
N SER A 359 -9.58 4.55 26.91
CA SER A 359 -9.15 5.83 26.33
C SER A 359 -7.72 5.77 25.80
N ALA A 360 -6.82 5.10 26.53
CA ALA A 360 -5.43 4.94 26.12
C ALA A 360 -5.32 4.13 24.83
N ILE A 361 -6.08 3.03 24.76
CA ILE A 361 -6.13 2.14 23.61
C ILE A 361 -6.68 2.87 22.37
N ASP A 362 -7.77 3.63 22.50
CA ASP A 362 -8.33 4.38 21.35
C ASP A 362 -7.33 5.43 20.82
N LYS A 363 -6.71 6.20 21.71
CA LYS A 363 -5.71 7.21 21.31
C LYS A 363 -4.45 6.58 20.71
N MET A 364 -3.98 5.45 21.23
CA MET A 364 -2.88 4.69 20.63
C MET A 364 -3.24 4.14 19.25
N ARG A 365 -4.47 3.67 19.05
CA ARG A 365 -4.98 3.25 17.74
C ARG A 365 -5.00 4.41 16.74
N ARG A 366 -5.44 5.60 17.18
CA ARG A 366 -5.38 6.83 16.37
C ARG A 366 -3.95 7.23 16.04
N TYR A 367 -3.03 7.17 17.01
CA TYR A 367 -1.60 7.43 16.80
C TYR A 367 -0.96 6.43 15.83
N LYS A 368 -1.31 5.14 15.89
CA LYS A 368 -0.90 4.14 14.89
C LYS A 368 -1.39 4.52 13.49
N ASN A 369 -2.66 4.90 13.36
CA ASN A 369 -3.23 5.32 12.07
C ASN A 369 -2.55 6.59 11.53
N TYR A 370 -2.19 7.52 12.42
CA TYR A 370 -1.37 8.70 12.12
C TYR A 370 -0.01 8.31 11.54
N LEU A 371 0.77 7.44 12.21
CA LEU A 371 2.07 6.96 11.72
C LEU A 371 1.94 6.32 10.31
N LEU A 372 0.88 5.55 10.10
CA LEU A 372 0.58 4.89 8.84
C LEU A 372 0.00 5.83 7.76
N GLY A 373 -0.28 7.10 8.08
CA GLY A 373 -0.92 8.06 7.18
C GLY A 373 -2.26 7.55 6.66
N ARG A 374 -3.14 7.13 7.58
CA ARG A 374 -4.56 6.80 7.32
C ARG A 374 -5.43 7.99 7.74
N ALA A 375 -6.44 8.30 6.94
CA ALA A 375 -7.36 9.42 7.20
C ALA A 375 -8.32 9.18 8.38
N GLU A 376 -8.62 7.91 8.69
CA GLU A 376 -9.53 7.55 9.78
C GLU A 376 -8.92 7.86 11.16
N GLY A 377 -9.54 8.80 11.87
CA GLY A 377 -9.32 9.06 13.30
C GLY A 377 -8.17 10.02 13.63
N VAL A 378 -7.64 10.73 12.65
CA VAL A 378 -6.53 11.67 12.83
C VAL A 378 -7.06 13.09 12.73
N ASP A 379 -7.24 13.77 13.87
CA ASP A 379 -7.26 15.23 13.87
C ASP A 379 -5.83 15.71 13.61
N PHE A 380 -5.55 15.95 12.34
CA PHE A 380 -4.21 16.22 11.84
C PHE A 380 -3.65 17.53 12.40
N LEU A 381 -4.52 18.50 12.76
CA LEU A 381 -4.16 19.75 13.42
C LEU A 381 -3.70 19.51 14.86
N HIS A 382 -4.34 18.57 15.56
CA HIS A 382 -3.91 18.18 16.90
C HIS A 382 -2.49 17.61 16.91
N TYR A 383 -2.14 16.75 15.95
CA TYR A 383 -0.81 16.16 15.91
C TYR A 383 0.28 17.10 15.38
N ILE A 384 -0.02 17.97 14.40
CA ILE A 384 0.92 19.02 13.95
C ILE A 384 1.23 19.98 15.10
N SER A 385 0.21 20.53 15.77
CA SER A 385 0.40 21.44 16.91
C SER A 385 1.20 20.79 18.04
N ILE A 386 0.99 19.49 18.29
CA ILE A 386 1.78 18.71 19.24
C ILE A 386 3.25 18.57 18.83
N THR A 387 3.57 18.44 17.54
CA THR A 387 4.97 18.37 17.09
C THR A 387 5.69 19.72 17.19
N GLU A 388 4.95 20.82 17.16
CA GLU A 388 5.45 22.19 17.30
C GLU A 388 5.61 22.62 18.77
N ASP A 389 4.72 22.18 19.67
CA ASP A 389 4.88 22.39 21.13
C ASP A 389 5.98 21.46 21.69
N LYS A 390 7.06 22.06 22.21
CA LYS A 390 8.21 21.36 22.81
C LYS A 390 7.80 20.35 23.90
N ARG A 391 6.74 20.64 24.68
CA ARG A 391 6.28 19.79 25.79
C ARG A 391 5.74 18.45 25.28
N TYR A 392 5.00 18.45 24.18
CA TYR A 392 4.42 17.23 23.62
C TYR A 392 5.38 16.54 22.65
N SER A 393 6.16 17.31 21.90
CA SER A 393 7.21 16.82 20.99
C SER A 393 8.21 15.89 21.69
N SER A 394 8.69 16.27 22.88
CA SER A 394 9.60 15.43 23.68
C SER A 394 8.96 14.09 24.11
N LYS A 395 7.70 14.13 24.56
CA LYS A 395 6.97 12.93 24.99
C LYS A 395 6.69 11.98 23.82
N LEU A 396 6.28 12.51 22.66
CA LEU A 396 6.08 11.70 21.45
C LEU A 396 7.39 11.12 20.92
N LYS A 397 8.49 11.88 20.96
CA LYS A 397 9.82 11.38 20.60
C LYS A 397 10.22 10.21 21.51
N LYS A 398 9.96 10.31 22.82
CA LYS A 398 10.19 9.22 23.78
C LYS A 398 9.33 8.00 23.47
N LEU A 399 8.02 8.19 23.24
CA LEU A 399 7.11 7.11 22.85
C LEU A 399 7.57 6.41 21.57
N ASN A 400 7.88 7.17 20.52
CA ASN A 400 8.34 6.62 19.26
C ASN A 400 9.66 5.86 19.43
N LYS A 401 10.56 6.35 20.28
CA LYS A 401 11.76 5.60 20.64
C LYS A 401 11.41 4.26 21.27
N MET A 402 10.55 4.24 22.29
CA MET A 402 10.14 3.00 22.98
C MET A 402 9.41 2.00 22.06
N LEU A 403 8.62 2.50 21.12
CA LEU A 403 7.98 1.68 20.09
C LEU A 403 9.02 1.03 19.18
N ILE A 404 10.06 1.77 18.78
CA ILE A 404 11.03 1.26 17.80
C ILE A 404 12.21 0.51 18.43
N ASP A 405 12.57 0.78 19.69
CA ASP A 405 13.59 0.02 20.44
C ASP A 405 13.23 -1.47 20.45
N GLY A 406 12.00 -1.82 20.82
CA GLY A 406 11.56 -3.21 20.83
C GLY A 406 11.52 -3.86 19.43
N LEU A 407 11.35 -3.07 18.36
CA LEU A 407 11.43 -3.56 16.99
C LEU A 407 12.89 -3.86 16.61
N ILE A 408 13.80 -2.96 16.98
CA ILE A 408 15.24 -3.13 16.77
C ILE A 408 15.71 -4.40 17.47
N ASP A 409 15.36 -4.60 18.74
CA ASP A 409 15.75 -5.78 19.53
C ASP A 409 15.27 -7.07 18.88
N ARG A 410 14.00 -7.11 18.42
CA ARG A 410 13.45 -8.28 17.71
C ARG A 410 14.22 -8.62 16.45
N LEU A 411 14.75 -7.62 15.74
CA LEU A 411 15.45 -7.79 14.46
C LEU A 411 16.96 -8.02 14.60
N MET A 412 17.47 -8.06 15.83
CA MET A 412 18.85 -8.45 16.09
C MET A 412 19.05 -9.97 15.95
N PRO A 413 20.26 -10.40 15.54
CA PRO A 413 21.42 -9.58 15.15
C PRO A 413 21.37 -9.11 13.68
N GLU A 414 20.41 -9.58 12.88
CA GLU A 414 20.38 -9.36 11.42
C GLU A 414 20.43 -7.89 11.01
N LEU A 415 19.79 -7.01 11.79
CA LEU A 415 19.81 -5.57 11.54
C LEU A 415 21.25 -5.00 11.53
N LEU A 416 22.16 -5.48 12.38
CA LEU A 416 23.54 -4.97 12.47
C LEU A 416 24.31 -5.09 11.16
N TYR A 417 24.02 -6.12 10.36
CA TYR A 417 24.72 -6.36 9.10
C TYR A 417 24.32 -5.39 7.98
N VAL A 418 23.21 -4.68 8.15
CA VAL A 418 22.72 -3.70 7.16
C VAL A 418 22.88 -2.25 7.60
N LEU A 419 23.32 -2.00 8.82
CA LEU A 419 23.67 -0.66 9.29
C LEU A 419 25.00 -0.19 8.67
N SER A 420 25.21 1.13 8.69
CA SER A 420 26.53 1.72 8.45
C SER A 420 27.47 1.35 9.59
N GLU A 421 28.78 1.40 9.34
CA GLU A 421 29.77 1.06 10.37
C GLU A 421 29.69 2.03 11.56
N GLU A 422 29.48 3.31 11.27
CA GLU A 422 29.33 4.39 12.24
C GLU A 422 28.12 4.12 13.17
N THR A 423 26.96 3.80 12.60
CA THR A 423 25.75 3.50 13.38
C THR A 423 25.91 2.20 14.17
N ARG A 424 26.50 1.17 13.56
CA ARG A 424 26.74 -0.12 14.21
C ARG A 424 27.64 0.05 15.44
N ALA A 425 28.72 0.84 15.33
CA ALA A 425 29.62 1.12 16.44
C ALA A 425 28.90 1.87 17.58
N LYS A 426 28.07 2.86 17.25
CA LYS A 426 27.25 3.58 18.25
C LYS A 426 26.23 2.68 18.94
N LEU A 427 25.61 1.75 18.20
CA LEU A 427 24.56 0.88 18.72
C LEU A 427 25.12 -0.24 19.63
N LEU A 428 26.33 -0.72 19.33
CA LEU A 428 27.03 -1.73 20.14
C LEU A 428 27.84 -1.13 21.30
N GLY A 429 28.10 0.18 21.28
CA GLY A 429 29.02 0.86 22.19
C GLY A 429 30.50 0.56 21.88
N GLU A 430 31.38 1.53 22.15
CA GLU A 430 32.84 1.41 21.86
C GLU A 430 33.47 0.19 22.55
N LYS A 431 32.98 -0.23 23.73
CA LYS A 431 33.51 -1.38 24.48
C LYS A 431 33.23 -2.75 23.84
N THR A 432 32.13 -2.91 23.11
CA THR A 432 31.75 -4.21 22.49
C THR A 432 32.40 -4.38 21.12
N THR A 433 32.66 -3.28 20.43
CA THR A 433 33.30 -3.26 19.10
C THR A 433 34.75 -3.74 19.17
N ASN A 434 35.48 -3.43 20.25
CA ASN A 434 36.83 -3.96 20.51
C ASN A 434 36.82 -5.46 20.84
N ARG A 435 35.79 -5.98 21.53
CA ARG A 435 35.65 -7.43 21.78
C ARG A 435 35.29 -8.22 20.52
N ILE A 436 34.45 -7.67 19.62
CA ILE A 436 34.10 -8.34 18.36
C ILE A 436 35.26 -8.29 17.35
N ARG A 437 36.06 -7.21 17.32
CA ARG A 437 37.32 -7.18 16.56
C ARG A 437 38.32 -8.19 17.08
N ALA A 438 38.54 -8.24 18.39
CA ALA A 438 39.42 -9.22 19.02
C ALA A 438 38.95 -10.67 18.74
N ALA A 439 37.65 -10.95 18.81
CA ALA A 439 37.10 -12.26 18.50
C ALA A 439 37.27 -12.65 17.01
N LYS A 440 37.27 -11.68 16.09
CA LYS A 440 37.51 -11.91 14.67
C LYS A 440 38.98 -12.19 14.35
N GLU A 441 39.89 -11.56 15.08
CA GLU A 441 41.34 -11.79 14.98
C GLU A 441 41.72 -13.14 15.61
N SER A 442 41.09 -13.53 16.73
CA SER A 442 41.27 -14.84 17.34
C SER A 442 40.67 -15.99 16.51
N SER A 443 39.67 -15.73 15.66
CA SER A 443 39.08 -16.75 14.77
C SER A 443 39.77 -16.87 13.40
N MET A 444 40.80 -16.07 13.12
CA MET A 444 41.67 -16.22 11.94
C MET A 444 42.99 -16.93 12.25
N ILE A 445 43.23 -17.26 13.52
CA ILE A 445 44.31 -18.13 13.96
C ILE A 445 43.66 -19.42 14.47
N LEU A 446 43.16 -20.22 13.53
CA LEU A 446 42.97 -21.68 13.60
C LEU A 446 42.50 -22.20 12.25
#